data_AF-Q2FMG7-F1
#
_entry.id   AF-Q2FMG7-F1
#
_cell.length_a   1.000
_cell.length_b   1.000
_cell.length_c   1.000
_cell.angle_alpha   90.00
_cell.angle_beta   90.00
_cell.angle_gamma   90.00
#
_symmetry.space_group_name_H-M   'P 1'
#
loop_
_entity.id
_entity.type
_entity.pdbx_description
1 polymer ?
#
loop_
_entity_poly.entity_id
_entity_poly.type
_entity_poly.pdbx_seq_one_letter_code
_entity_poly.pdbx_strand_id
1 'polypeptide(L)'
;MVKVNELYEIALYPSEWNAVVKEFQINQNKGEATKIERVIGGNRVLCDVMGYSWDGTKKPDVPLKQKIKVQIMEIVKEQENVENTAS
;
A
#
# COMPACT_ATOMS: atom_id res chain seq x y z
N MET A 1 16.20 -2.09 2.76
CA MET A 1 16.16 -1.37 1.47
C MET A 1 14.97 -1.88 0.71
N VAL A 2 14.13 -0.98 0.20
CA VAL A 2 12.90 -1.34 -0.51
C VAL A 2 13.22 -1.75 -1.95
N LYS A 3 12.55 -2.78 -2.48
CA LYS A 3 12.79 -3.27 -3.86
C LYS A 3 11.49 -3.39 -4.65
N VAL A 4 11.59 -3.09 -5.95
CA VAL A 4 10.52 -3.31 -6.93
C VAL A 4 10.29 -4.82 -7.12
N ASN A 5 9.05 -5.19 -7.38
CA ASN A 5 8.50 -6.55 -7.51
C ASN A 5 8.53 -7.41 -6.23
N GLU A 6 8.95 -6.85 -5.10
CA GLU A 6 8.97 -7.56 -3.82
C GLU A 6 7.65 -7.36 -3.05
N LEU A 7 7.27 -8.39 -2.28
CA LEU A 7 6.03 -8.42 -1.51
C LEU A 7 6.26 -7.89 -0.09
N TYR A 8 5.37 -7.01 0.35
CA TYR A 8 5.40 -6.42 1.69
C TYR A 8 4.05 -6.59 2.39
N GLU A 9 4.09 -6.67 3.72
CA GLU A 9 2.90 -6.53 4.56
C GLU A 9 2.85 -5.12 5.15
N ILE A 10 1.70 -4.45 5.02
CA ILE A 10 1.48 -3.11 5.57
C ILE A 10 0.30 -3.17 6.53
N ALA A 11 0.50 -2.66 7.75
CA ALA A 11 -0.56 -2.51 8.73
C ALA A 11 -1.28 -1.17 8.54
N LEU A 12 -2.59 -1.23 8.28
CA LEU A 12 -3.46 -0.07 8.07
C LEU A 12 -4.44 0.11 9.22
N TYR A 13 -4.87 1.34 9.47
CA TYR A 13 -5.97 1.59 10.40
C TYR A 13 -7.29 1.04 9.84
N PRO A 14 -8.26 0.65 10.69
CA PRO A 14 -9.49 0.00 10.27
C PRO A 14 -10.27 0.71 9.15
N SER A 15 -10.41 2.03 9.20
CA SER A 15 -11.13 2.80 8.18
C SER A 15 -10.46 2.72 6.81
N GLU A 16 -9.14 2.93 6.79
CA GLU A 16 -8.29 2.85 5.60
C GLU A 16 -8.24 1.42 5.05
N TRP A 17 -8.05 0.43 5.92
CA TRP A 17 -8.05 -0.98 5.55
C TRP A 17 -9.36 -1.39 4.88
N ASN A 18 -10.51 -1.01 5.47
CA ASN A 18 -11.82 -1.31 4.90
C ASN A 18 -12.00 -0.68 3.52
N ALA A 19 -11.53 0.55 3.33
CA ALA A 19 -11.58 1.23 2.03
C ALA A 19 -10.74 0.48 0.97
N VAL A 20 -9.49 0.16 1.30
CA VAL A 20 -8.57 -0.58 0.40
C VAL A 20 -9.11 -1.97 0.07
N VAL A 21 -9.63 -2.70 1.05
CA VAL A 21 -10.17 -4.05 0.83
C VAL A 21 -11.43 -4.01 -0.04
N LYS A 22 -12.32 -3.04 0.18
CA LYS A 22 -13.52 -2.87 -0.64
C LYS A 22 -13.15 -2.59 -2.09
N GLU A 23 -12.21 -1.66 -2.31
CA GLU A 23 -11.71 -1.35 -3.65
C GLU A 23 -11.04 -2.56 -4.30
N PHE A 24 -10.20 -3.27 -3.55
CA PHE A 24 -9.54 -4.50 -4.00
C PHE A 24 -10.53 -5.57 -4.46
N GLN A 25 -11.60 -5.81 -3.70
CA GLN A 25 -12.65 -6.76 -4.08
C GLN A 25 -13.40 -6.31 -5.34
N ILE A 26 -13.71 -5.02 -5.45
CA ILE A 26 -14.39 -4.46 -6.65
C ILE A 26 -13.52 -4.65 -7.88
N ASN A 27 -12.22 -4.34 -7.79
CA ASN A 27 -11.29 -4.42 -8.91
C ASN A 27 -10.97 -5.88 -9.27
N GLN A 28 -10.83 -6.78 -8.29
CA GLN A 28 -10.71 -8.22 -8.56
C GLN A 28 -11.88 -8.76 -9.38
N ASN A 29 -13.12 -8.37 -9.03
CA ASN A 29 -14.31 -8.79 -9.78
C ASN A 29 -14.32 -8.28 -11.22
N LYS A 30 -13.54 -7.24 -11.53
CA LYS A 30 -13.36 -6.66 -12.87
C LYS A 30 -12.09 -7.13 -13.57
N GLY A 31 -11.22 -7.89 -12.91
CA GLY A 31 -9.90 -8.23 -13.41
C GLY A 31 -8.91 -7.05 -13.43
N GLU A 32 -9.16 -6.03 -12.62
CA GLU A 32 -8.35 -4.81 -12.51
C GLU A 32 -7.41 -4.87 -11.30
N ALA A 33 -6.24 -4.22 -11.40
CA ALA A 33 -5.32 -4.07 -10.27
C ALA A 33 -5.79 -2.95 -9.33
N THR A 34 -5.49 -3.08 -8.04
CA THR A 34 -5.76 -2.02 -7.04
C THR A 34 -4.43 -1.41 -6.63
N LYS A 35 -4.27 -0.11 -6.89
CA LYS A 35 -3.01 0.60 -6.70
C LYS A 35 -3.09 1.54 -5.51
N ILE A 36 -2.07 1.53 -4.66
CA ILE A 36 -1.96 2.45 -3.53
C ILE A 36 -0.56 3.04 -3.46
N GLU A 37 -0.46 4.30 -3.05
CA GLU A 37 0.82 4.95 -2.76
C GLU A 37 1.12 4.92 -1.26
N ARG A 38 2.34 4.52 -0.87
CA ARG A 38 2.74 4.43 0.53
C ARG A 38 4.19 4.87 0.73
N VAL A 39 4.55 5.15 1.98
CA VAL A 39 5.94 5.36 2.38
C VAL A 39 6.43 4.10 3.10
N ILE A 40 7.40 3.40 2.52
CA ILE A 40 8.01 2.20 3.10
C ILE A 40 9.51 2.47 3.29
N GLY A 41 10.01 2.32 4.51
CA GLY A 41 11.43 2.54 4.81
C GLY A 41 11.97 3.90 4.29
N GLY A 42 11.16 4.96 4.40
CA GLY A 42 11.50 6.32 3.95
C GLY A 42 11.35 6.58 2.45
N ASN A 43 10.93 5.59 1.64
CA ASN A 43 10.75 5.74 0.21
C ASN A 43 9.25 5.81 -0.13
N ARG A 44 8.84 6.80 -0.93
CA ARG A 44 7.52 6.79 -1.56
C ARG A 44 7.48 5.70 -2.63
N VAL A 45 6.45 4.87 -2.59
CA VAL A 45 6.30 3.73 -3.49
C VAL A 45 4.88 3.63 -3.98
N LEU A 46 4.73 3.19 -5.24
CA LEU A 46 3.47 2.75 -5.80
C LEU A 46 3.38 1.23 -5.68
N CYS A 47 2.27 0.74 -5.16
CA CYS A 47 2.07 -0.65 -4.82
C CYS A 47 0.79 -1.20 -5.44
N ASP A 48 0.85 -2.43 -5.95
CA ASP A 48 -0.33 -3.23 -6.26
C ASP A 48 -0.75 -4.02 -5.02
N VAL A 49 -2.03 -3.96 -4.66
CA VAL A 49 -2.60 -4.77 -3.58
C VAL A 49 -2.76 -6.20 -4.09
N MET A 50 -2.13 -7.15 -3.40
CA MET A 50 -2.11 -8.56 -3.75
C MET A 50 -3.07 -9.39 -2.89
N GLY A 51 -3.51 -8.84 -1.76
CA GLY A 51 -4.45 -9.48 -0.86
C GLY A 51 -4.49 -8.81 0.51
N TYR A 52 -5.22 -9.41 1.43
CA TYR A 52 -5.35 -8.94 2.81
C TYR A 52 -5.50 -10.12 3.76
N SER A 53 -5.13 -9.91 5.02
CA SER A 53 -5.31 -10.87 6.10
C SER A 53 -5.80 -10.16 7.35
N TRP A 54 -6.60 -10.88 8.14
CA TRP A 54 -6.90 -10.46 9.50
C TRP A 54 -5.70 -10.79 10.38
N ASP A 55 -5.45 -9.95 11.39
CA ASP A 55 -4.47 -10.25 12.42
C ASP A 55 -5.04 -11.37 13.32
N GLY A 56 -4.83 -12.62 12.90
CA GLY A 56 -5.41 -13.83 13.50
C GLY A 56 -6.29 -14.63 12.55
N THR A 57 -6.82 -15.76 13.04
CA THR A 57 -7.68 -16.66 12.23
C THR A 57 -9.11 -16.12 12.02
N LYS A 58 -9.48 -15.00 12.65
CA LYS A 58 -10.82 -14.41 12.62
C LYS A 58 -10.75 -12.89 12.59
N LYS A 59 -11.79 -12.27 12.03
CA LYS A 59 -12.02 -10.82 12.11
C LYS A 59 -12.04 -10.39 13.59
N PRO A 60 -11.28 -9.38 14.00
CA PRO A 60 -11.25 -8.96 15.40
C PRO A 60 -12.56 -8.26 15.81
N ASP A 61 -12.93 -8.42 17.07
CA ASP A 61 -14.12 -7.79 17.67
C ASP A 61 -13.92 -6.29 17.93
N VAL A 62 -12.68 -5.81 17.89
CA VAL A 62 -12.32 -4.40 18.09
C VAL A 62 -11.55 -3.84 16.89
N PRO A 63 -11.66 -2.53 16.61
CA PRO A 63 -10.98 -1.87 15.49
C PRO A 63 -9.45 -1.85 15.68
N LEU A 64 -8.78 -2.94 15.32
CA LEU A 64 -7.33 -3.08 15.31
C LEU A 64 -6.75 -2.82 13.93
N LYS A 65 -5.48 -2.40 13.88
CA LYS A 65 -4.76 -2.34 12.60
C LYS A 65 -4.74 -3.72 11.95
N GLN A 66 -5.08 -3.76 10.67
CA GLN A 66 -5.12 -5.00 9.89
C GLN A 66 -4.09 -4.94 8.77
N LYS A 67 -3.70 -6.11 8.26
CA LYS A 67 -2.64 -6.20 7.26
C LYS A 67 -3.21 -6.28 5.85
N ILE A 68 -2.54 -5.61 4.93
CA ILE A 68 -2.64 -5.86 3.50
C ILE A 68 -1.30 -6.38 2.98
N LYS A 69 -1.37 -7.22 1.94
CA LYS A 69 -0.21 -7.68 1.20
C LYS A 69 -0.11 -6.87 -0.08
N VAL A 70 1.05 -6.30 -0.34
CA VAL A 70 1.29 -5.48 -1.52
C VAL A 70 2.53 -5.93 -2.27
N GLN A 71 2.57 -5.70 -3.58
CA GLN A 71 3.75 -5.79 -4.41
C GLN A 71 4.18 -4.38 -4.81
N ILE A 72 5.46 -4.06 -4.65
CA ILE A 72 5.97 -2.74 -5.06
C ILE A 72 6.15 -2.71 -6.57
N MET A 73 5.49 -1.78 -7.23
CA MET A 73 5.57 -1.60 -8.67
C MET A 73 6.61 -0.54 -9.05
N GLU A 74 6.70 0.52 -8.24
CA GLU A 74 7.61 1.63 -8.51
C GLU A 74 8.09 2.26 -7.20
N ILE A 75 9.34 2.73 -7.19
CA ILE A 75 9.86 3.62 -6.15
C ILE A 75 9.81 5.04 -6.73
N VAL A 76 8.89 5.84 -6.21
CA VAL A 76 8.68 7.21 -6.64
C VAL A 76 9.83 8.04 -6.09
N LYS A 77 10.75 8.44 -6.96
CA LYS A 77 11.76 9.43 -6.60
C LYS A 77 11.05 10.78 -6.51
N GLU A 78 11.07 11.42 -5.35
CA GLU A 78 10.84 12.86 -5.32
C GLU A 78 11.91 13.46 -6.24
N GLN A 79 11.48 14.09 -7.34
CA GLN A 79 12.37 14.99 -8.06
C GLN A 79 12.71 16.07 -7.05
N GLU A 80 13.93 16.03 -6.51
CA GLU A 80 14.52 17.20 -5.85
C GLU A 80 14.42 18.34 -6.85
N ASN A 81 13.46 19.24 -6.62
CA ASN A 81 13.41 20.50 -7.33
C ASN A 81 14.63 21.29 -6.81
N VAL A 82 15.78 21.11 -7.46
CA VAL A 82 16.94 21.97 -7.30
C VAL A 82 16.56 23.28 -7.99
N GLU A 83 15.73 24.08 -7.32
CA GLU A 83 15.46 25.46 -7.70
C GLU A 83 16.74 26.24 -7.43
N ASN A 84 17.59 26.26 -8.45
CA ASN A 84 18.85 26.96 -8.50
C ASN A 84 18.57 28.47 -8.46
N THR A 85 18.33 29.01 -7.26
CA THR A 85 18.27 30.46 -7.02
C THR A 85 19.69 31.00 -6.93
N ALA A 86 20.35 31.04 -8.09
CA ALA A 86 21.49 31.91 -8.32
C ALA A 86 20.96 33.25 -8.85
N SER A 87 20.90 34.26 -8.00
CA SER A 87 20.88 35.69 -8.36
C SER A 87 21.40 36.52 -7.20
#